data_AF-A0A9P8Y1V5-F1
#
_entry.id   AF-A0A9P8Y1V5-F1
#
_cell.length_a   1.000
_cell.length_b   1.000
_cell.length_c   1.000
_cell.angle_alpha   90.00
_cell.angle_beta   90.00
_cell.angle_gamma   90.00
#
_symmetry.space_group_name_H-M   'P 1'
#
loop_
_entity.id
_entity.type
_entity.pdbx_description
1 polymer ?
#
loop_
_entity_poly.entity_id
_entity_poly.type
_entity_poly.pdbx_seq_one_letter_code
_entity_poly.pdbx_strand_id
1 'polypeptide(L)'
;MAASYDIPTFLLDKVNIHDTITRMMLGYDDRDFDSLREKVYAPRILMDYSAILGTEPAETSRDDWLKFLDGATVGFDSTQHTAQDMLIELPQPNRGSARPKTVQVVAYVNAHMVKRDARGGPMMHNGGRSYFELEHFQDIEDQGENPWRISQMRVRPAWEEGNTAVLDAAKS
;
A
#
# COMPACT_ATOMS: atom_id res chain seq x y z
N MET A 1 -0.08 -28.43 -17.61
CA MET A 1 0.63 -28.42 -16.32
C MET A 1 0.90 -26.97 -15.98
N ALA A 2 0.63 -26.53 -14.75
CA ALA A 2 1.03 -25.18 -14.32
C ALA A 2 2.56 -25.05 -14.47
N ALA A 3 3.04 -23.92 -14.96
CA ALA A 3 4.47 -23.66 -15.04
C ALA A 3 5.08 -23.79 -13.64
N SER A 4 6.20 -24.49 -13.53
CA SER A 4 6.92 -24.61 -12.27
C SER A 4 7.39 -23.24 -11.83
N TYR A 5 7.24 -22.90 -10.55
CA TYR A 5 7.73 -21.63 -10.01
C TYR A 5 9.25 -21.67 -9.87
N ASP A 6 9.93 -21.23 -10.92
CA ASP A 6 11.38 -21.26 -11.03
C ASP A 6 12.03 -20.04 -10.34
N ILE A 7 13.36 -20.09 -10.23
CA ILE A 7 14.13 -19.03 -9.55
C ILE A 7 13.93 -17.66 -10.24
N PRO A 8 14.02 -17.53 -11.58
CA PRO A 8 13.76 -16.25 -12.24
C PRO A 8 12.37 -15.67 -11.96
N THR A 9 11.31 -16.48 -12.06
CA THR A 9 9.94 -16.03 -11.77
C THR A 9 9.81 -15.60 -10.32
N PHE A 10 10.40 -16.36 -9.39
CA PHE A 10 10.40 -16.01 -7.97
C PHE A 10 11.07 -14.67 -7.68
N LEU A 11 12.24 -14.44 -8.27
CA LEU A 11 12.97 -13.18 -8.08
C LEU A 11 12.22 -12.00 -8.72
N LEU A 12 11.62 -12.20 -9.90
CA LEU A 12 10.81 -11.19 -10.58
C LEU A 12 9.57 -10.83 -9.75
N ASP A 13 8.84 -11.82 -9.22
CA ASP A 13 7.70 -11.59 -8.34
C ASP A 13 8.09 -10.82 -7.10
N LYS A 14 9.19 -11.21 -6.46
CA LYS A 14 9.67 -10.53 -5.25
C LYS A 14 9.96 -9.04 -5.50
N VAL A 15 10.59 -8.71 -6.62
CA VAL A 15 10.86 -7.30 -7.00
C VAL A 15 9.57 -6.59 -7.42
N ASN A 16 8.71 -7.23 -8.19
CA ASN A 16 7.43 -6.67 -8.61
C ASN A 16 6.52 -6.32 -7.43
N ILE A 17 6.41 -7.20 -6.44
CA ILE A 17 5.63 -6.97 -5.21
C ILE A 17 6.22 -5.80 -4.40
N HIS A 18 7.54 -5.78 -4.25
CA HIS A 18 8.24 -4.67 -3.60
C HIS A 18 7.93 -3.34 -4.31
N ASP A 19 8.09 -3.30 -5.63
CA ASP A 19 7.82 -2.13 -6.45
C ASP A 19 6.35 -1.69 -6.38
N THR A 20 5.39 -2.61 -6.33
CA THR A 20 3.97 -2.27 -6.15
C THR A 20 3.75 -1.52 -4.84
N ILE A 21 4.35 -1.96 -3.73
CA ILE A 21 4.23 -1.28 -2.43
C ILE A 21 5.00 0.04 -2.43
N THR A 22 6.20 0.10 -3.02
CA THR A 22 6.95 1.35 -3.16
C THR A 22 6.18 2.39 -3.98
N ARG A 23 5.56 1.97 -5.09
CA ARG A 23 4.69 2.84 -5.91
C ARG A 23 3.48 3.33 -5.13
N MET A 24 2.93 2.53 -4.21
CA MET A 24 1.86 3.00 -3.32
C MET A 24 2.33 4.20 -2.49
N MET A 25 3.49 4.11 -1.85
CA MET A 25 4.04 5.21 -1.04
C MET A 25 4.26 6.47 -1.87
N LEU A 26 4.94 6.33 -3.01
CA LEU A 26 5.21 7.45 -3.91
C LEU A 26 3.93 8.06 -4.48
N GLY A 27 2.97 7.24 -4.89
CA GLY A 27 1.71 7.71 -5.43
C GLY A 27 0.87 8.49 -4.41
N TYR A 28 0.96 8.16 -3.12
CA TYR A 28 0.34 8.96 -2.05
C TYR A 28 0.97 10.35 -1.97
N ASP A 29 2.30 10.41 -1.98
CA ASP A 29 3.05 11.65 -1.78
C ASP A 29 3.01 12.58 -3.00
N ASP A 30 3.11 12.00 -4.20
CA ASP A 30 3.07 12.73 -5.47
C ASP A 30 1.63 12.99 -5.97
N ARG A 31 0.62 12.44 -5.28
CA ARG A 31 -0.80 12.46 -5.69
C ARG A 31 -1.02 11.88 -7.10
N ASP A 32 -0.23 10.87 -7.47
CA ASP A 32 -0.33 10.18 -8.76
C ASP A 32 -1.41 9.09 -8.70
N PHE A 33 -2.67 9.53 -8.64
CA PHE A 33 -3.82 8.64 -8.53
C PHE A 33 -4.01 7.73 -9.75
N ASP A 34 -3.48 8.11 -10.91
CA ASP A 34 -3.50 7.28 -12.11
C ASP A 34 -2.54 6.10 -11.98
N SER A 35 -1.32 6.33 -11.51
CA SER A 35 -0.38 5.24 -11.20
C SER A 35 -0.92 4.33 -10.09
N LEU A 36 -1.53 4.89 -9.03
CA LEU A 36 -2.17 4.09 -7.99
C LEU A 36 -3.30 3.21 -8.55
N ARG A 37 -4.10 3.76 -9.46
CA ARG A 37 -5.19 3.04 -10.12
C ARG A 37 -4.68 1.88 -10.97
N GLU A 38 -3.77 2.17 -11.89
CA GLU A 38 -3.38 1.22 -12.92
C GLU A 38 -2.35 0.19 -12.43
N LYS A 39 -1.48 0.59 -11.49
CA LYS A 39 -0.28 -0.19 -11.12
C LYS A 39 -0.28 -0.72 -9.70
N VAL A 40 -1.12 -0.21 -8.81
CA VAL A 40 -1.05 -0.55 -7.37
C VAL A 40 -2.24 -1.37 -6.90
N TYR A 41 -3.46 -0.93 -7.15
CA TYR A 41 -4.63 -1.55 -6.51
C TYR A 41 -5.38 -2.55 -7.38
N ALA A 42 -5.87 -3.60 -6.74
CA ALA A 42 -6.83 -4.51 -7.37
C ALA A 42 -8.19 -3.82 -7.51
N PRO A 43 -9.09 -4.29 -8.42
CA PRO A 43 -10.40 -3.66 -8.62
C PRO A 43 -11.27 -3.59 -7.36
N ARG A 44 -11.12 -4.58 -6.46
CA ARG A 44 -11.74 -4.61 -5.13
C ARG A 44 -10.64 -4.72 -4.09
N ILE A 45 -10.78 -3.97 -3.00
CA ILE A 45 -9.78 -3.92 -1.95
C ILE A 45 -10.47 -4.04 -0.60
N LEU A 46 -9.95 -4.92 0.26
CA LEU A 46 -10.33 -4.99 1.66
C LEU A 46 -9.45 -4.05 2.49
N MET A 47 -10.06 -3.00 3.05
CA MET A 47 -9.37 -2.01 3.88
C MET A 47 -9.68 -2.24 5.36
N ASP A 48 -8.64 -2.51 6.15
CA ASP A 48 -8.72 -2.65 7.60
C ASP A 48 -7.91 -1.53 8.29
N TYR A 49 -8.61 -0.42 8.51
CA TYR A 49 -8.13 0.72 9.31
C TYR A 49 -8.74 0.73 10.71
N SER A 50 -9.26 -0.40 11.20
CA SER A 50 -9.90 -0.50 12.52
C SER A 50 -9.03 0.04 13.65
N ALA A 51 -7.71 -0.20 13.58
CA ALA A 51 -6.77 0.26 14.59
C ALA A 51 -6.49 1.77 14.57
N ILE A 52 -6.83 2.48 13.48
CA ILE A 52 -6.60 3.93 13.34
C ILE A 52 -7.93 4.69 13.45
N LEU A 53 -8.98 4.21 12.77
CA LEU A 53 -10.25 4.92 12.63
C LEU A 53 -11.37 4.34 13.50
N GLY A 54 -11.15 3.19 14.16
CA GLY A 54 -12.19 2.51 14.94
C GLY A 54 -13.33 1.93 14.10
N THR A 55 -13.14 1.80 12.78
CA THR A 55 -14.13 1.28 11.83
C THR A 55 -13.94 -0.22 11.60
N GLU A 56 -15.01 -0.94 11.27
CA GLU A 56 -14.88 -2.34 10.83
C GLU A 56 -14.11 -2.42 9.50
N PRO A 57 -13.37 -3.51 9.25
CA PRO A 57 -12.81 -3.79 7.93
C PRO A 57 -13.90 -3.76 6.86
N ALA A 58 -13.65 -3.05 5.77
CA ALA A 58 -14.63 -2.85 4.71
C ALA A 58 -14.02 -3.14 3.34
N GLU A 59 -14.77 -3.87 2.52
CA GLU A 59 -14.47 -3.94 1.10
C GLU A 59 -14.91 -2.65 0.41
N THR A 60 -14.07 -2.15 -0.49
CA THR A 60 -14.35 -0.98 -1.32
C THR A 60 -13.90 -1.22 -2.75
N SER A 61 -14.46 -0.48 -3.69
CA SER A 61 -13.92 -0.44 -5.05
C SER A 61 -12.62 0.35 -5.05
N ARG A 62 -11.73 0.04 -6.00
CA ARG A 62 -10.52 0.83 -6.23
C ARG A 62 -10.82 2.32 -6.41
N ASP A 63 -11.83 2.65 -7.20
CA ASP A 63 -12.13 4.04 -7.52
C ASP A 63 -12.71 4.80 -6.32
N ASP A 64 -13.56 4.16 -5.51
CA ASP A 64 -14.05 4.75 -4.26
C ASP A 64 -12.92 4.94 -3.24
N TRP A 65 -11.99 3.98 -3.15
CA TRP A 65 -10.80 4.12 -2.31
C TRP A 65 -9.93 5.30 -2.75
N LEU A 66 -9.62 5.40 -4.05
CA LEU A 66 -8.79 6.49 -4.56
C LEU A 66 -9.46 7.86 -4.37
N LYS A 67 -10.78 7.94 -4.51
CA LYS A 67 -11.54 9.15 -4.22
C LYS A 67 -11.46 9.54 -2.73
N PHE A 68 -11.57 8.56 -1.84
CA PHE A 68 -11.39 8.78 -0.41
C PHE A 68 -9.97 9.28 -0.12
N LEU A 69 -8.95 8.64 -0.68
CA LEU A 69 -7.55 8.99 -0.50
C LEU A 69 -7.23 10.40 -1.01
N ASP A 70 -7.77 10.78 -2.17
CA ASP A 70 -7.65 12.14 -2.70
C ASP A 70 -8.20 13.17 -1.71
N GLY A 71 -9.45 12.99 -1.26
CA GLY A 71 -10.05 13.84 -0.24
C GLY A 71 -9.28 13.86 1.09
N ALA A 72 -8.68 12.74 1.49
CA ALA A 72 -7.92 12.62 2.73
C ALA A 72 -6.53 13.28 2.66
N THR A 73 -5.93 13.39 1.47
CA THR A 73 -4.55 13.87 1.31
C THR A 73 -4.44 15.27 0.71
N VAL A 74 -5.48 15.76 0.04
CA VAL A 74 -5.48 17.06 -0.67
C VAL A 74 -5.21 18.25 0.26
N GLY A 75 -5.65 18.16 1.52
CA GLY A 75 -5.50 19.25 2.48
C GLY A 75 -4.09 19.43 3.05
N PHE A 76 -3.21 18.42 2.94
CA PHE A 76 -1.82 18.55 3.38
C PHE A 76 -1.00 19.39 2.39
N ASP A 77 0.00 20.10 2.89
CA ASP A 77 0.98 20.79 2.04
C ASP A 77 2.00 19.81 1.45
N SER A 78 2.33 18.77 2.22
CA SER A 78 3.19 17.66 1.79
C SER A 78 3.01 16.46 2.70
N THR A 79 3.17 15.26 2.15
CA THR A 79 3.30 14.02 2.91
C THR A 79 4.58 13.30 2.52
N GLN A 80 5.04 12.39 3.37
CA GLN A 80 6.08 11.44 3.05
C GLN A 80 5.73 10.10 3.68
N HIS A 81 5.57 9.07 2.86
CA HIS A 81 5.34 7.71 3.29
C HIS A 81 6.55 6.84 2.96
N THR A 82 6.97 6.01 3.90
CA THR A 82 8.01 5.01 3.65
C THR A 82 7.58 3.65 4.16
N ALA A 83 7.82 2.63 3.35
CA ALA A 83 7.67 1.23 3.72
C ALA A 83 9.04 0.54 3.67
N GLN A 84 9.41 -0.12 4.76
CA GLN A 84 10.75 -0.65 4.99
C GLN A 84 10.67 -2.08 5.53
N ASP A 85 11.80 -2.80 5.41
CA ASP A 85 12.00 -4.15 5.94
C ASP A 85 10.86 -5.13 5.58
N MET A 86 10.49 -5.12 4.29
CA MET A 86 9.39 -5.93 3.79
C MET A 86 9.70 -7.43 3.87
N LEU A 87 8.83 -8.18 4.55
CA LEU A 87 8.78 -9.62 4.47
C LEU A 87 7.71 -10.04 3.46
N ILE A 88 8.15 -10.52 2.30
CA ILE A 88 7.28 -10.99 1.20
C ILE A 88 7.20 -12.52 1.27
N GLU A 89 6.02 -13.06 1.57
CA GLU A 89 5.81 -14.49 1.84
C GLU A 89 5.56 -15.31 0.56
N LEU A 90 6.57 -15.39 -0.30
CA LEU A 90 6.55 -16.26 -1.49
C LEU A 90 7.10 -17.66 -1.15
N PRO A 91 6.53 -18.74 -1.72
CA PRO A 91 7.09 -20.08 -1.57
C PRO A 91 8.46 -20.15 -2.24
N GLN A 92 9.40 -20.88 -1.63
CA GLN A 92 10.73 -21.06 -2.22
C GLN A 92 10.63 -21.84 -3.55
N PRO A 93 11.39 -21.45 -4.58
CA PRO A 93 11.39 -22.14 -5.87
C PRO A 93 12.05 -23.51 -5.71
N ASN A 94 11.25 -24.58 -5.82
CA ASN A 94 11.72 -25.97 -5.75
C ASN A 94 10.91 -26.86 -6.71
N ARG A 95 11.32 -28.12 -6.85
CA ARG A 95 10.64 -29.08 -7.72
C ARG A 95 9.24 -29.39 -7.18
N GLY A 96 8.22 -28.74 -7.75
CA GLY A 96 6.82 -28.90 -7.38
C GLY A 96 6.17 -27.65 -6.78
N SER A 97 6.94 -26.58 -6.53
CA SER A 97 6.36 -25.28 -6.17
C SER A 97 5.50 -24.73 -7.31
N ALA A 98 4.27 -24.38 -6.98
CA ALA A 98 3.38 -23.60 -7.84
C ALA A 98 3.53 -22.12 -7.48
N ARG A 99 3.45 -21.26 -8.50
CA ARG A 99 3.40 -19.82 -8.29
C ARG A 99 2.09 -19.48 -7.58
N PRO A 100 2.11 -18.73 -6.48
CA PRO A 100 0.89 -18.42 -5.76
C PRO A 100 0.05 -17.39 -6.54
N LYS A 101 -1.28 -17.44 -6.37
CA LYS A 101 -2.19 -16.41 -6.91
C LYS A 101 -2.28 -15.18 -6.01
N THR A 102 -2.03 -15.36 -4.71
CA THR A 102 -2.00 -14.29 -3.72
C THR A 102 -0.77 -14.41 -2.83
N VAL A 103 -0.30 -13.30 -2.31
CA VAL A 103 0.88 -13.23 -1.45
C VAL A 103 0.62 -12.28 -0.29
N GLN A 104 1.11 -12.66 0.89
CA GLN A 104 1.07 -11.81 2.07
C GLN A 104 2.39 -11.06 2.20
N VAL A 105 2.31 -9.78 2.57
CA VAL A 105 3.48 -8.94 2.84
C VAL A 105 3.30 -8.21 4.16
N VAL A 106 4.34 -8.20 4.97
CA VAL A 106 4.41 -7.35 6.17
C VAL A 106 5.54 -6.36 6.00
N ALA A 107 5.28 -5.09 6.30
CA ALA A 107 6.29 -4.03 6.24
C ALA A 107 6.18 -3.11 7.46
N TYR A 108 7.30 -2.55 7.90
CA TYR A 108 7.24 -1.35 8.73
C TYR A 108 6.87 -0.16 7.86
N VAL A 109 5.93 0.65 8.32
CA VAL A 109 5.46 1.84 7.60
C VAL A 109 5.45 3.02 8.54
N ASN A 110 5.94 4.15 8.06
CA ASN A 110 5.86 5.45 8.72
C ASN A 110 5.36 6.50 7.74
N ALA A 111 4.68 7.51 8.29
CA ALA A 111 4.16 8.63 7.55
C ALA A 111 4.54 9.94 8.25
N HIS A 112 4.95 10.92 7.47
CA HIS A 112 5.11 12.31 7.87
C HIS A 112 4.07 13.14 7.13
N MET A 113 3.32 13.98 7.84
CA MET A 113 2.29 14.83 7.26
C MET A 113 2.52 16.27 7.70
N VAL A 114 2.51 17.19 6.73
CA VAL A 114 2.79 18.61 6.94
C VAL A 114 1.58 19.46 6.58
N LYS A 115 1.24 20.37 7.48
CA LYS A 115 0.32 21.48 7.24
C LYS A 115 0.87 22.75 7.91
N ARG A 116 1.42 23.67 7.11
CA ARG A 116 2.24 24.81 7.56
C ARG A 116 1.50 25.80 8.44
N ASP A 117 0.21 25.97 8.21
CA ASP A 117 -0.69 26.87 8.96
C ASP A 117 -1.41 26.17 10.12
N ALA A 118 -1.12 24.90 10.39
CA ALA A 118 -1.69 24.20 11.54
C ALA A 118 -1.28 24.87 12.86
N ARG A 119 -2.27 25.09 13.72
CA ARG A 119 -2.05 25.63 15.06
C ARG A 119 -1.18 24.68 15.87
N GLY A 120 -0.09 25.19 16.46
CA GLY A 120 0.76 24.40 17.36
C GLY A 120 1.98 23.76 16.69
N GLY A 121 2.16 23.97 15.39
CA GLY A 121 3.33 23.50 14.64
C GLY A 121 2.92 22.73 13.38
N PRO A 122 3.82 22.58 12.40
CA PRO A 122 3.41 22.18 11.06
C PRO A 122 3.40 20.68 10.80
N MET A 123 3.84 19.85 11.75
CA MET A 123 4.20 18.45 11.48
C MET A 123 3.52 17.50 12.45
N MET A 124 2.99 16.40 11.90
CA MET A 124 2.71 15.19 12.65
C MET A 124 3.35 13.99 11.96
N HIS A 125 3.65 12.94 12.72
CA HIS A 125 4.17 11.72 12.16
C HIS A 125 3.73 10.51 12.98
N ASN A 126 3.64 9.38 12.31
CA ASN A 126 3.31 8.12 12.95
C ASN A 126 4.11 6.99 12.31
N GLY A 127 4.12 5.85 13.00
CA GLY A 127 4.74 4.65 12.49
C GLY A 127 4.14 3.40 13.08
N GLY A 128 4.33 2.31 12.38
CA GLY A 128 3.76 1.01 12.75
C GLY A 128 4.06 -0.05 11.71
N ARG A 129 3.15 -1.00 11.58
CA ARG A 129 3.24 -2.08 10.59
C ARG A 129 2.03 -2.07 9.70
N SER A 130 2.25 -2.34 8.43
CA SER A 130 1.19 -2.61 7.48
C SER A 130 1.28 -4.06 7.01
N TYR A 131 0.12 -4.68 6.85
CA TYR A 131 -0.06 -6.02 6.33
C TYR A 131 -0.81 -5.89 5.02
N PHE A 132 -0.26 -6.45 3.96
CA PHE A 132 -0.82 -6.41 2.62
C PHE A 132 -1.11 -7.82 2.13
N GLU A 133 -2.20 -7.97 1.39
CA GLU A 133 -2.32 -9.06 0.43
C GLU A 133 -2.22 -8.46 -0.98
N LEU A 134 -1.45 -9.12 -1.85
CA LEU A 134 -1.44 -8.82 -3.28
C LEU A 134 -1.95 -10.02 -4.06
N GLU A 135 -2.69 -9.76 -5.13
CA GLU A 135 -3.20 -10.74 -6.08
C GLU A 135 -2.47 -10.59 -7.43
N HIS A 136 -2.24 -11.73 -8.08
CA HIS A 136 -1.58 -11.82 -9.38
C HIS A 136 -2.59 -11.84 -10.53
N PHE A 137 -2.47 -10.90 -11.47
CA PHE A 137 -3.33 -10.76 -12.64
C PHE A 137 -2.60 -11.22 -13.92
N GLN A 138 -2.98 -12.40 -14.44
CA GLN A 138 -2.32 -13.02 -15.60
C GLN A 138 -2.44 -12.18 -16.87
N ASP A 139 -3.58 -11.53 -17.08
CA ASP A 139 -3.83 -10.65 -18.22
C ASP A 139 -2.90 -9.43 -18.25
N ILE A 140 -2.45 -8.95 -17.09
CA ILE A 140 -1.45 -7.88 -16.97
C ILE A 140 -0.05 -8.42 -17.27
N GLU A 141 0.28 -9.61 -16.76
CA GLU A 141 1.57 -10.25 -17.07
C GLU A 141 1.72 -10.55 -18.57
N ASP A 142 0.65 -11.00 -19.23
CA ASP A 142 0.63 -11.31 -20.65
C ASP A 142 0.91 -10.07 -21.53
N GLN A 143 0.73 -8.86 -20.98
CA GLN A 143 1.09 -7.58 -21.59
C GLN A 143 2.55 -7.17 -21.33
N GLY A 144 3.30 -7.96 -20.54
CA GLY A 144 4.68 -7.67 -20.15
C GLY A 144 4.80 -6.67 -18.99
N GLU A 145 3.71 -6.45 -18.24
CA GLU A 145 3.68 -5.53 -17.10
C GLU A 145 3.77 -6.26 -15.75
N ASN A 146 4.04 -5.50 -14.68
CA ASN A 146 4.00 -6.03 -13.32
C ASN A 146 2.55 -6.47 -12.99
N PRO A 147 2.29 -7.74 -12.67
CA PRO A 147 0.93 -8.27 -12.49
C PRO A 147 0.38 -8.19 -11.07
N TRP A 148 1.18 -7.75 -10.09
CA TRP A 148 0.78 -7.78 -8.69
C TRP A 148 0.01 -6.52 -8.31
N ARG A 149 -1.17 -6.68 -7.71
CA ARG A 149 -2.02 -5.59 -7.23
C ARG A 149 -2.48 -5.84 -5.79
N ILE A 150 -2.52 -4.80 -4.96
CA ILE A 150 -2.96 -4.87 -3.57
C ILE A 150 -4.46 -5.15 -3.52
N SER A 151 -4.84 -6.30 -2.96
CA SER A 151 -6.22 -6.75 -2.72
C SER A 151 -6.66 -6.55 -1.28
N GLN A 152 -5.72 -6.43 -0.33
CA GLN A 152 -6.01 -6.13 1.06
C GLN A 152 -4.92 -5.26 1.68
N MET A 153 -5.31 -4.34 2.55
CA MET A 153 -4.40 -3.58 3.39
C MET A 153 -4.96 -3.46 4.80
N ARG A 154 -4.11 -3.77 5.79
CA ARG A 154 -4.38 -3.56 7.21
C ARG A 154 -3.25 -2.79 7.85
N VAL A 155 -3.56 -1.72 8.56
CA VAL A 155 -2.56 -0.92 9.27
C VAL A 155 -2.66 -1.12 10.77
N ARG A 156 -1.51 -1.28 11.43
CA ARG A 156 -1.38 -1.32 12.89
C ARG A 156 -0.40 -0.26 13.36
N PRO A 157 -0.87 0.91 13.83
CA PRO A 157 0.00 1.92 14.39
C PRO A 157 0.72 1.38 15.63
N ALA A 158 1.96 1.81 15.84
CA ALA A 158 2.76 1.48 17.00
C ALA A 158 3.09 2.74 17.82
N TRP A 159 3.26 3.87 17.16
CA TRP A 159 3.52 5.16 17.78
C TRP A 159 2.98 6.31 16.92
N GLU A 160 2.71 7.43 17.57
CA GLU A 160 2.34 8.71 16.97
C GLU A 160 3.07 9.81 17.74
N GLU A 161 3.57 10.82 17.02
CA GLU A 161 4.28 11.96 17.59
C GLU A 161 4.02 13.23 16.75
N GLY A 162 4.14 14.39 17.40
CA GLY A 162 3.95 15.70 16.77
C GLY A 162 2.56 16.31 17.00
N ASN A 163 2.15 17.19 16.09
CA ASN A 163 0.96 18.03 16.26
C ASN A 163 -0.28 17.44 15.57
N THR A 164 -1.13 16.76 16.32
CA THR A 164 -2.38 16.16 15.79
C THR A 164 -3.34 17.18 15.15
N ALA A 165 -3.24 18.48 15.49
CA ALA A 165 -4.02 19.53 14.83
C ALA A 165 -3.72 19.67 13.32
N VAL A 166 -2.61 19.09 12.85
CA VAL A 166 -2.29 18.95 11.42
C VAL A 166 -3.36 18.12 10.69
N LEU A 167 -3.88 17.06 11.30
CA LEU A 167 -4.94 16.23 10.71
C LEU A 167 -6.24 17.03 10.57
N ASP A 168 -6.61 17.79 11.60
CA ASP A 168 -7.82 18.60 11.56
C ASP A 168 -7.71 19.77 10.58
N ALA A 169 -6.54 20.40 10.48
CA ALA A 169 -6.29 21.48 9.53
C ALA A 169 -6.24 21.01 8.06
N ALA A 170 -6.06 19.70 7.83
CA ALA A 170 -6.09 19.09 6.50
C ALA A 170 -7.48 18.57 6.10
N LYS A 171 -8.43 18.45 7.04
CA LYS A 171 -9.82 18.12 6.72
C LYS A 171 -10.48 19.35 6.07
N SER A 172 -10.90 19.22 4.82
CA SER A 172 -11.74 20.20 4.11
C SER A 172 -13.21 20.09 4.50
#